data_AF-A0A933P2G4-F1
#
_entry.id   AF-A0A933P2G4-F1
#
_cell.length_a   1.000
_cell.length_b   1.000
_cell.length_c   1.000
_cell.angle_alpha   90.00
_cell.angle_beta   90.00
_cell.angle_gamma   90.00
#
_symmetry.space_group_name_H-M   'P 1'
#
loop_
_entity.id
_entity.type
_entity.pdbx_description
1 polymer ?
#
loop_
_entity_poly.entity_id
_entity_poly.type
_entity_poly.pdbx_seq_one_letter_code
_entity_poly.pdbx_strand_id
1 'polypeptide(L)'
;MSTFSRSEENVKNSPLSKSEAKALWKEFKKSRKAQSLALNHQQSMETQALKSLQAHHYKEWDINEREARHRFFKENLKGSNRRAYVQDFIQRREGFLKLIKEERALRLKEQEVRRNSLKAELDEKEKKFKELLDKNERPPNALWP
;
A
#
# COMPACT_ATOMS: atom_id res chain seq x y z
N MET A 1 -48.11 3.22 -32.12
CA MET A 1 -47.79 4.37 -31.24
C MET A 1 -46.48 4.06 -30.52
N SER A 2 -45.37 4.67 -30.92
CA SER A 2 -44.10 4.55 -30.19
C SER A 2 -43.21 5.74 -30.57
N THR A 3 -43.16 6.74 -29.69
CA THR A 3 -42.18 7.84 -29.76
C THR A 3 -41.98 8.42 -28.36
N PHE A 4 -41.12 7.82 -27.53
CA PHE A 4 -40.56 8.50 -26.35
C PHE A 4 -39.26 7.80 -25.93
N SER A 5 -38.15 8.14 -26.58
CA SER A 5 -36.78 7.81 -26.12
C SER A 5 -35.75 8.69 -26.85
N ARG A 6 -35.87 10.02 -26.71
CA ARG A 6 -34.88 10.95 -27.32
C ARG A 6 -34.60 12.22 -26.51
N SER A 7 -34.86 12.21 -25.20
CA SER A 7 -34.68 13.37 -24.32
C SER A 7 -33.54 13.23 -23.29
N GLU A 8 -32.96 12.04 -23.10
CA GLU A 8 -31.88 11.85 -22.11
C GLU A 8 -30.46 12.10 -22.64
N GLU A 9 -30.25 12.05 -23.95
CA GLU A 9 -28.92 12.31 -24.53
C GLU A 9 -28.58 13.80 -24.67
N ASN A 10 -29.58 14.68 -24.67
CA ASN A 10 -29.39 16.09 -25.01
C ASN A 10 -28.94 16.97 -23.84
N VAL A 11 -28.93 16.45 -22.60
CA VAL A 11 -28.46 17.19 -21.40
C VAL A 11 -26.93 17.11 -21.24
N LYS A 12 -26.27 16.17 -21.94
CA LYS A 12 -24.82 15.93 -21.81
C LYS A 12 -23.94 16.88 -22.64
N ASN A 13 -24.52 17.63 -23.58
CA ASN A 13 -23.79 18.51 -24.50
C ASN A 13 -24.01 20.02 -24.26
N SER A 14 -24.77 20.39 -23.22
CA SER A 14 -24.89 21.81 -22.83
C SER A 14 -23.61 22.27 -22.15
N PRO A 15 -23.06 23.45 -22.51
CA PRO A 15 -21.89 24.01 -21.85
C PRO A 15 -22.12 24.15 -20.35
N LEU A 16 -21.14 23.75 -19.54
CA LEU A 16 -21.20 23.90 -18.09
C LEU A 16 -21.31 25.37 -17.69
N SER A 17 -22.15 25.66 -16.69
CA SER A 17 -22.11 26.95 -16.02
C SER A 17 -20.85 27.08 -15.16
N LYS A 18 -20.41 28.33 -14.93
CA LYS A 18 -19.24 28.61 -14.07
C LYS A 18 -19.39 28.05 -12.64
N SER A 19 -20.60 28.07 -12.09
CA SER A 19 -20.89 27.51 -10.76
C SER A 19 -20.78 25.99 -10.74
N GLU A 20 -21.26 25.32 -11.78
CA GLU A 20 -21.14 23.85 -11.90
C GLU A 20 -19.69 23.43 -12.09
N ALA A 21 -18.93 24.10 -12.97
CA ALA A 21 -17.52 23.82 -13.15
C ALA A 21 -16.73 23.95 -11.83
N LYS A 22 -17.03 24.98 -11.03
CA LYS A 22 -16.43 25.17 -9.69
C LYS A 22 -16.84 24.07 -8.70
N ALA A 23 -18.10 23.63 -8.73
CA ALA A 23 -18.58 22.54 -7.88
C ALA A 23 -17.89 21.21 -8.24
N LEU A 24 -17.85 20.86 -9.53
CA LEU A 24 -17.18 19.67 -10.05
C LEU A 24 -15.69 19.66 -9.70
N TRP A 25 -15.01 20.80 -9.82
CA TRP A 25 -13.62 20.92 -9.42
C TRP A 25 -13.41 20.67 -7.92
N LYS A 26 -14.29 21.22 -7.07
CA LYS A 26 -14.24 21.01 -5.61
C LYS A 26 -14.46 19.53 -5.27
N GLU A 27 -15.41 18.87 -5.92
CA GLU A 27 -15.68 17.44 -5.75
C GLU A 27 -14.50 16.58 -6.21
N PHE A 28 -13.90 16.90 -7.36
CA PHE A 28 -12.70 16.22 -7.85
C PHE A 28 -11.56 16.30 -6.83
N LYS A 29 -11.25 17.49 -6.30
CA LYS A 29 -10.20 17.64 -5.29
C LYS A 29 -10.52 16.91 -3.99
N LYS A 30 -11.80 16.83 -3.60
CA LYS A 30 -12.25 16.03 -2.46
C LYS A 30 -12.04 14.53 -2.71
N SER A 31 -12.44 14.01 -3.86
CA SER A 31 -12.24 12.59 -4.22
C SER A 31 -10.76 12.24 -4.27
N ARG A 32 -9.94 13.06 -4.95
CA ARG A 32 -8.49 12.91 -5.00
C ARG A 32 -7.86 12.79 -3.61
N LYS A 33 -8.29 13.65 -2.67
CA LYS A 33 -7.83 13.60 -1.27
C LYS A 33 -8.29 12.33 -0.57
N ALA A 34 -9.55 11.93 -0.76
CA ALA A 34 -10.10 10.71 -0.16
C ALA A 34 -9.33 9.46 -0.62
N GLN A 35 -9.05 9.33 -1.92
CA GLN A 35 -8.29 8.21 -2.47
C GLN A 35 -6.86 8.15 -1.92
N SER A 36 -6.19 9.30 -1.81
CA SER A 36 -4.85 9.38 -1.20
C SER A 36 -4.88 8.95 0.28
N LEU A 37 -5.89 9.38 1.04
CA LEU A 37 -6.06 8.98 2.43
C LEU A 37 -6.38 7.49 2.57
N ALA A 38 -7.21 6.95 1.69
CA ALA A 38 -7.56 5.53 1.66
C ALA A 38 -6.31 4.67 1.44
N LEU A 39 -5.45 5.02 0.47
CA LEU A 39 -4.19 4.32 0.24
C LEU A 39 -3.28 4.40 1.48
N ASN A 40 -3.12 5.59 2.07
CA ASN A 40 -2.29 5.75 3.27
C ASN A 40 -2.80 4.92 4.45
N HIS A 41 -4.12 4.88 4.65
CA HIS A 41 -4.74 4.06 5.69
C HIS A 41 -4.48 2.57 5.45
N GLN A 42 -4.70 2.09 4.22
CA GLN A 42 -4.41 0.71 3.84
C GLN A 42 -2.93 0.36 4.10
N GLN A 43 -1.99 1.20 3.65
CA GLN A 43 -0.55 0.97 3.86
C GLN A 43 -0.16 0.98 5.35
N SER A 44 -0.82 1.80 6.17
CA SER A 44 -0.64 1.81 7.62
C SER A 44 -1.06 0.46 8.23
N MET A 45 -2.24 -0.05 7.84
CA MET A 45 -2.75 -1.34 8.32
C MET A 45 -1.85 -2.51 7.88
N GLU A 46 -1.40 -2.52 6.63
CA GLU A 46 -0.43 -3.50 6.12
C GLU A 46 0.88 -3.49 6.92
N THR A 47 1.37 -2.31 7.28
CA THR A 47 2.59 -2.16 8.10
C THR A 47 2.39 -2.68 9.52
N GLN A 48 1.22 -2.45 10.11
CA GLN A 48 0.89 -2.98 11.43
C GLN A 48 0.77 -4.51 11.40
N ALA A 49 0.11 -5.06 10.38
CA ALA A 49 -0.01 -6.50 10.18
C ALA A 49 1.37 -7.15 10.04
N LEU A 50 2.26 -6.57 9.22
CA LEU A 50 3.63 -7.05 9.05
C LEU A 50 4.40 -7.06 10.37
N LYS A 51 4.32 -5.97 11.17
CA LYS A 51 4.98 -5.92 12.49
C LYS A 51 4.48 -7.01 13.44
N SER A 52 3.17 -7.25 13.46
CA SER A 52 2.58 -8.31 14.28
C SER A 52 3.07 -9.69 13.85
N LEU A 53 3.09 -9.94 12.54
CA LEU A 53 3.58 -11.19 11.96
C LEU A 53 5.08 -11.42 12.27
N GLN A 54 5.91 -10.39 12.07
CA GLN A 54 7.34 -10.47 12.38
C GLN A 54 7.58 -10.69 13.88
N ALA A 55 6.78 -10.07 14.75
CA ALA A 55 6.85 -10.30 16.20
C ALA A 55 6.45 -11.74 16.57
N HIS A 56 5.48 -12.32 15.87
CA HIS A 56 5.11 -13.73 16.03
C HIS A 56 6.25 -14.66 15.61
N HIS A 57 6.78 -14.49 14.40
CA HIS A 57 7.90 -15.28 13.90
C HIS A 57 9.13 -15.18 14.80
N TYR A 58 9.41 -13.99 15.36
CA TYR A 58 10.51 -13.82 16.31
C TYR A 58 10.31 -14.67 17.57
N LYS A 59 9.10 -14.68 18.13
CA LYS A 59 8.78 -15.49 19.32
C LYS A 59 8.92 -16.98 19.01
N GLU A 60 8.38 -17.44 17.89
CA GLU A 60 8.49 -18.84 17.47
C GLU A 60 9.95 -19.25 17.26
N TRP A 61 10.73 -18.41 16.58
CA TRP A 61 12.16 -18.65 16.36
C TRP A 61 12.92 -18.73 17.69
N ASP A 62 12.66 -17.82 18.64
CA ASP A 62 13.32 -17.83 19.95
C ASP A 62 12.97 -19.06 20.80
N ILE A 63 11.71 -19.50 20.78
CA ILE A 63 11.27 -20.73 21.45
C ILE A 63 11.99 -21.94 20.84
N ASN A 64 11.95 -22.06 19.51
CA ASN A 64 12.57 -23.17 18.79
C ASN A 64 14.08 -23.25 19.03
N GLU A 65 14.80 -22.13 18.97
CA GLU A 65 16.24 -22.08 19.22
C GLU A 65 16.57 -22.35 20.69
N ARG A 66 15.74 -21.91 21.63
CA ARG A 66 15.93 -22.20 23.06
C ARG A 66 15.81 -23.69 23.33
N GLU A 67 14.80 -24.34 22.78
CA GLU A 67 14.59 -25.79 22.92
C GLU A 67 15.69 -26.60 22.21
N ALA A 68 16.05 -26.20 20.99
CA ALA A 68 17.16 -26.82 20.25
C ALA A 68 18.48 -26.70 21.01
N ARG A 69 18.78 -25.52 21.55
CA ARG A 69 19.99 -25.29 22.37
C ARG A 69 19.97 -26.13 23.64
N HIS A 70 18.84 -26.19 24.34
CA HIS A 70 18.74 -26.99 25.56
C HIS A 70 18.99 -28.48 25.27
N ARG A 71 18.36 -29.03 24.23
CA ARG A 71 18.58 -30.41 23.77
C ARG A 71 20.03 -30.65 23.39
N PHE A 72 20.59 -29.79 22.53
CA PHE A 72 21.98 -29.93 22.07
C PHE A 72 22.99 -29.94 23.23
N PHE A 73 22.83 -29.04 24.21
CA PHE A 73 23.75 -28.92 25.34
C PHE A 73 23.63 -30.08 26.34
N LYS A 74 22.44 -30.69 26.44
CA LYS A 74 22.21 -31.90 27.24
C LYS A 74 22.92 -33.11 26.65
N GLU A 75 22.89 -33.25 25.32
CA GLU A 75 23.50 -34.37 24.59
C GLU A 75 25.02 -34.19 24.37
N ASN A 76 25.50 -32.95 24.27
CA ASN A 76 26.89 -32.64 24.00
C ASN A 76 27.58 -32.01 25.21
N LEU A 77 28.28 -32.82 26.00
CA LEU A 77 29.01 -32.36 27.19
C LEU A 77 30.38 -31.74 26.87
N LYS A 78 30.97 -32.06 25.72
CA LYS A 78 32.29 -31.56 25.30
C LYS A 78 32.24 -30.08 24.91
N GLY A 79 33.18 -29.29 25.43
CA GLY A 79 33.25 -27.85 25.20
C GLY A 79 33.47 -27.43 23.74
N SER A 80 34.17 -28.24 22.93
CA SER A 80 34.39 -27.97 21.50
C SER A 80 33.08 -27.92 20.71
N ASN A 81 32.22 -28.92 20.89
CA ASN A 81 30.94 -29.02 20.18
C ASN A 81 30.00 -27.88 20.58
N ARG A 82 30.00 -27.50 21.87
CA ARG A 82 29.21 -26.36 22.36
C ARG A 82 29.66 -25.03 21.75
N ARG A 83 30.98 -24.81 21.59
CA ARG A 83 31.51 -23.60 20.95
C ARG A 83 31.10 -23.52 19.48
N ALA A 84 31.20 -24.62 18.74
CA ALA A 84 30.74 -24.69 17.35
C ALA A 84 29.25 -24.35 17.24
N TYR A 85 28.40 -24.98 18.06
CA TYR A 85 26.96 -24.68 18.09
C TYR A 85 26.66 -23.21 18.36
N VAL A 86 27.38 -22.57 19.29
CA VAL A 86 27.16 -21.15 19.60
C VAL A 86 27.49 -20.27 18.39
N GLN A 87 28.55 -20.58 17.64
CA GLN A 87 28.86 -19.85 16.40
C GLN A 87 27.75 -20.02 15.36
N ASP A 88 27.26 -21.26 15.15
CA ASP A 88 26.16 -21.51 14.22
C ASP A 88 24.87 -20.80 14.66
N PHE A 89 24.58 -20.78 15.97
CA PHE A 89 23.45 -20.04 16.52
C PHE A 89 23.55 -18.53 16.23
N ILE A 90 24.74 -17.93 16.41
CA ILE A 90 24.97 -16.52 16.09
C ILE A 90 24.68 -16.26 14.61
N GLN A 91 25.20 -17.10 13.71
CA GLN A 91 24.98 -16.98 12.27
C GLN A 91 23.49 -17.12 11.90
N ARG A 92 22.78 -18.11 12.47
CA ARG A 92 21.33 -18.28 12.25
C ARG A 92 20.55 -17.07 12.74
N ARG A 93 20.91 -16.52 13.90
CA ARG A 93 20.28 -15.31 14.45
C ARG A 93 20.49 -14.10 13.54
N GLU A 94 21.70 -13.90 13.08
CA GLU A 94 22.03 -12.81 12.15
C GLU A 94 21.27 -12.96 10.83
N GLY A 95 21.23 -14.17 10.27
CA GLY A 95 20.45 -14.49 9.07
C GLY A 95 18.97 -14.19 9.25
N PHE A 96 18.37 -14.64 10.36
CA PHE A 96 16.97 -14.38 10.69
C PHE A 96 16.65 -12.89 10.81
N LEU A 97 17.48 -12.13 11.54
CA LEU A 97 17.32 -10.69 11.69
C LEU A 97 17.47 -9.95 10.37
N LYS A 98 18.40 -10.40 9.51
CA LYS A 98 18.59 -9.88 8.17
C LYS A 98 17.32 -10.07 7.31
N LEU A 99 16.74 -11.27 7.32
CA LEU A 99 15.50 -11.57 6.58
C LEU A 99 14.34 -10.66 7.00
N ILE A 100 14.12 -10.49 8.31
CA ILE A 100 13.09 -9.57 8.83
C ILE A 100 13.30 -8.14 8.33
N LYS A 101 14.56 -7.68 8.34
CA LYS A 101 14.93 -6.34 7.89
C LYS A 101 14.70 -6.17 6.38
N GLU A 102 15.08 -7.15 5.58
CA GLU A 102 14.91 -7.15 4.13
C GLU A 102 13.44 -7.18 3.73
N GLU A 103 12.62 -8.00 4.37
CA GLU A 103 11.17 -8.05 4.15
C GLU A 103 10.52 -6.67 4.42
N ARG A 104 10.90 -6.03 5.53
CA ARG A 104 10.42 -4.68 5.85
C ARG A 104 10.85 -3.66 4.80
N ALA A 105 12.10 -3.71 4.36
CA ALA A 105 12.61 -2.81 3.34
C ALA A 105 11.88 -2.99 2.00
N LEU A 106 11.66 -4.24 1.59
CA LEU A 106 10.89 -4.57 0.39
C LEU A 106 9.47 -4.02 0.46
N ARG A 107 8.78 -4.25 1.60
CA ARG A 107 7.41 -3.76 1.76
C ARG A 107 7.30 -2.24 1.74
N LEU A 108 8.26 -1.53 2.34
CA LEU A 108 8.32 -0.07 2.27
C LEU A 108 8.54 0.43 0.84
N LYS A 109 9.40 -0.22 0.07
CA LYS A 109 9.64 0.10 -1.35
C LYS A 109 8.38 -0.12 -2.19
N GLU A 110 7.67 -1.23 -1.99
CA GLU A 110 6.39 -1.50 -2.66
C GLU A 110 5.33 -0.44 -2.34
N GLN A 111 5.24 -0.01 -1.08
CA GLN A 111 4.33 1.06 -0.65
C GLN A 111 4.67 2.40 -1.30
N GLU A 112 5.97 2.73 -1.39
CA GLU A 112 6.44 3.93 -2.06
C GLU A 112 6.08 3.93 -3.55
N VAL A 113 6.34 2.82 -4.26
CA VAL A 113 5.95 2.66 -5.67
C VAL A 113 4.45 2.86 -5.85
N ARG A 114 3.61 2.26 -5.00
CA ARG A 114 2.16 2.46 -5.05
C ARG A 114 1.74 3.91 -4.83
N ARG A 115 2.36 4.62 -3.88
CA ARG A 115 2.07 6.05 -3.64
C ARG A 115 2.45 6.91 -4.85
N ASN A 116 3.63 6.67 -5.41
CA ASN A 116 4.13 7.41 -6.57
C ASN A 116 3.26 7.15 -7.81
N SER A 117 2.86 5.90 -8.04
CA SER A 117 1.95 5.53 -9.12
C SER A 117 0.59 6.21 -8.98
N LEU A 118 -0.03 6.15 -7.79
CA LEU A 118 -1.31 6.82 -7.55
C LEU A 118 -1.20 8.34 -7.73
N LYS A 119 -0.11 8.94 -7.23
CA LYS A 119 0.14 10.38 -7.42
C LYS A 119 0.22 10.75 -8.90
N ALA A 120 1.00 10.00 -9.68
CA ALA A 120 1.14 10.25 -11.11
C ALA A 120 -0.20 10.12 -11.86
N GLU A 121 -0.97 9.08 -11.55
CA GLU A 121 -2.31 8.87 -12.11
C GLU A 121 -3.25 10.04 -11.77
N LEU A 122 -3.28 10.46 -10.50
CA LEU A 122 -4.10 11.58 -10.03
C LEU A 122 -3.67 12.92 -10.66
N ASP A 123 -2.37 13.13 -10.86
CA ASP A 123 -1.84 14.33 -11.51
C ASP A 123 -2.22 14.38 -13.00
N GLU A 124 -2.19 13.23 -13.70
CA GLU A 124 -2.65 13.14 -15.08
C GLU A 124 -4.16 13.38 -15.20
N LYS A 125 -4.96 12.73 -14.34
CA LYS A 125 -6.41 12.94 -14.27
C LYS A 125 -6.72 14.41 -13.96
N GLU A 126 -6.00 15.03 -13.03
CA GLU A 126 -6.21 16.43 -12.66
C GLU A 126 -5.99 17.39 -13.84
N LYS A 127 -4.92 17.18 -14.62
CA LYS A 127 -4.65 18.00 -15.82
C LYS A 127 -5.79 17.91 -16.82
N LYS A 128 -6.17 16.68 -17.22
CA LYS A 128 -7.24 16.45 -18.19
C LYS A 128 -8.60 16.96 -17.69
N PHE A 129 -8.88 16.76 -16.41
CA PHE A 129 -10.12 17.23 -15.79
C PHE A 129 -10.21 18.76 -15.83
N LYS A 130 -9.12 19.45 -15.51
CA LYS A 130 -9.05 20.92 -15.57
C LYS A 130 -9.19 21.43 -17.00
N GLU A 131 -8.52 20.82 -17.98
CA GLU A 131 -8.61 21.20 -19.39
C GLU A 131 -10.06 21.14 -19.92
N LEU A 132 -10.84 20.13 -19.51
CA LEU A 132 -12.24 20.02 -19.90
C LEU A 132 -13.11 21.07 -19.22
N LEU A 133 -12.89 21.34 -17.93
CA LEU A 133 -13.60 22.41 -17.23
C LEU A 133 -13.30 23.79 -17.82
N ASP A 134 -12.05 24.06 -18.23
CA ASP A 134 -11.66 25.32 -18.87
C ASP A 134 -12.34 25.49 -20.25
N LYS A 135 -12.69 24.39 -20.92
CA LYS A 135 -13.52 24.37 -22.14
C LYS A 135 -15.03 24.41 -21.87
N ASN A 136 -15.45 24.48 -20.61
CA ASN A 136 -16.84 24.32 -20.16
C ASN A 136 -17.46 22.96 -20.55
N GLU A 137 -16.64 21.93 -20.70
CA GLU A 137 -17.06 20.56 -21.00
C GLU A 137 -17.12 19.72 -19.72
N ARG A 138 -18.09 18.81 -19.65
CA ARG A 138 -18.24 17.92 -18.49
C ARG A 138 -17.19 16.80 -18.55
N PRO A 139 -16.34 16.64 -17.52
CA PRO A 139 -15.35 15.57 -17.52
C PRO A 139 -16.02 14.19 -17.49
N PRO A 140 -15.54 13.23 -18.31
CA PRO A 140 -16.08 11.88 -18.32
C PRO A 140 -15.78 11.14 -17.02
N ASN A 141 -16.59 10.14 -16.69
CA ASN A 141 -16.47 9.32 -15.48
C ASN A 141 -15.07 8.70 -15.30
N ALA A 142 -14.36 8.38 -16.39
CA ALA A 142 -13.01 7.81 -16.35
C ALA A 142 -11.95 8.75 -15.74
N LEU A 143 -12.18 10.06 -15.73
CA LEU A 143 -11.25 11.04 -15.12
C LEU A 143 -11.50 11.24 -13.64
N TRP A 144 -12.56 10.65 -13.08
CA TRP A 144 -12.81 10.76 -11.65
C TRP A 144 -11.83 9.88 -10.84
N PRO A 145 -11.26 10.41 -9.74
CA PRO A 145 -10.44 9.65 -8.80
C PRO A 145 -11.24 8.57 -8.08
#